data_AF-A0A401W4M0-F1
#
_entry.id   AF-A0A401W4M0-F1
#
_cell.length_a   1.000
_cell.length_b   1.000
_cell.length_c   1.000
_cell.angle_alpha   90.00
_cell.angle_beta   90.00
_cell.angle_gamma   90.00
#
_symmetry.space_group_name_H-M   'P 1'
#
loop_
_entity.id
_entity.type
_entity.pdbx_description
1 polymer ?
#
loop_
_entity_poly.entity_id
_entity_poly.type
_entity_poly.pdbx_seq_one_letter_code
_entity_poly.pdbx_strand_id
1 'polypeptide(L)'
;MADDPRTYGVYLAYFGPGLLKVGITAAERGAARLVEQGAVTYAWLGYGPLMAARRAETLLGTALDVRDRFGKAEKRAARTALPPVPERAAALAELHGAARGLAGWPEALEPVAFAWTDHTEVFGLGRIPATGVGEVEGLVAGDEVVGTVVAGVGADVYVRGAGDAGGAGDSGGAGVAGNVGGAGGAGGAGGVGGTGVLVVDGRLLAGWVLRGAVGGVTTAGVRAAGKGAGGEDRGGGEGAQGSLF
;
A
#
# COMPACT_ATOMS: atom_id res chain seq x y z
N MET A 1 14.35 -26.14 -24.46
CA MET A 1 13.29 -25.14 -24.18
C MET A 1 13.62 -23.93 -25.04
N ALA A 2 12.66 -23.45 -25.85
CA ALA A 2 12.87 -22.21 -26.60
C ALA A 2 12.91 -21.04 -25.62
N ASP A 3 13.87 -20.13 -25.82
CA ASP A 3 13.97 -18.92 -25.01
C ASP A 3 12.75 -18.03 -25.29
N ASP A 4 12.19 -17.42 -24.25
CA ASP A 4 11.06 -16.51 -24.40
C ASP A 4 11.51 -15.29 -25.21
N PRO A 5 10.93 -15.02 -26.41
CA PRO A 5 11.42 -13.96 -27.28
C PRO A 5 11.09 -12.55 -26.77
N ARG A 6 10.27 -12.43 -25.70
CA ARG A 6 9.84 -11.14 -25.18
C ARG A 6 10.98 -10.39 -24.50
N THR A 7 10.93 -9.07 -24.62
CA THR A 7 11.77 -8.16 -23.84
C THR A 7 11.19 -7.99 -22.43
N TYR A 8 12.06 -7.93 -21.45
CA TYR A 8 11.72 -7.71 -20.05
C TYR A 8 12.40 -6.45 -19.54
N GLY A 9 11.66 -5.64 -18.80
CA GLY A 9 12.18 -4.49 -18.06
C GLY A 9 12.50 -4.86 -16.62
N VAL A 10 13.66 -4.42 -16.14
CA VAL A 10 14.06 -4.45 -14.72
C VAL A 10 13.74 -3.09 -14.11
N TYR A 11 13.13 -3.06 -12.93
CA TYR A 11 12.67 -1.84 -12.29
C TYR A 11 12.97 -1.78 -10.79
N LEU A 12 13.02 -0.56 -10.27
CA LEU A 12 12.90 -0.23 -8.86
C LEU A 12 11.48 0.24 -8.57
N ALA A 13 10.84 -0.31 -7.55
CA ALA A 13 9.49 0.08 -7.12
C ALA A 13 9.50 0.46 -5.64
N TYR A 14 9.01 1.67 -5.35
CA TYR A 14 8.89 2.23 -4.02
C TYR A 14 7.41 2.25 -3.59
N PHE A 15 7.12 1.69 -2.43
CA PHE A 15 5.78 1.67 -1.82
C PHE A 15 5.67 2.62 -0.62
N GLY A 16 6.81 3.10 -0.10
CA GLY A 16 6.91 3.93 1.09
C GLY A 16 8.28 3.80 1.76
N PRO A 17 8.54 4.51 2.87
CA PRO A 17 9.82 4.45 3.58
C PRO A 17 10.19 3.01 3.95
N GLY A 18 11.39 2.57 3.56
CA GLY A 18 11.88 1.20 3.80
C GLY A 18 11.20 0.11 2.94
N LEU A 19 10.27 0.47 2.05
CA LEU A 19 9.50 -0.45 1.20
C LEU A 19 9.88 -0.28 -0.26
N LEU A 20 11.14 -0.55 -0.59
CA LEU A 20 11.64 -0.53 -1.95
C LEU A 20 12.03 -1.94 -2.38
N LYS A 21 11.67 -2.31 -3.60
CA LYS A 21 12.07 -3.59 -4.19
C LYS A 21 12.59 -3.42 -5.60
N VAL A 22 13.32 -4.42 -6.04
CA VAL A 22 13.62 -4.67 -7.45
C VAL A 22 12.52 -5.59 -8.01
N GLY A 23 12.30 -5.54 -9.31
CA GLY A 23 11.46 -6.52 -9.98
C GLY A 23 11.68 -6.57 -11.47
N ILE A 24 11.13 -7.60 -12.11
CA ILE A 24 11.06 -7.71 -13.56
C ILE A 24 9.62 -7.79 -14.06
N THR A 25 9.39 -7.29 -15.27
CA THR A 25 8.13 -7.50 -15.99
C THR A 25 8.35 -7.51 -17.49
N ALA A 26 7.46 -8.16 -18.23
CA ALA A 26 7.48 -8.10 -19.69
C ALA A 26 7.31 -6.63 -20.13
N ALA A 27 8.10 -6.16 -21.09
CA ALA A 27 8.14 -4.76 -21.48
C ALA A 27 6.76 -4.23 -21.94
N GLU A 28 5.95 -5.09 -22.55
CA GLU A 28 4.59 -4.79 -23.02
C GLU A 28 3.62 -4.49 -21.89
N ARG A 29 3.89 -5.02 -20.68
CA ARG A 29 3.10 -4.71 -19.48
C ARG A 29 3.40 -3.31 -18.95
N GLY A 30 4.62 -2.82 -19.19
CA GLY A 30 5.07 -1.48 -18.80
C GLY A 30 4.67 -1.07 -17.38
N ALA A 31 4.19 0.18 -17.27
CA ALA A 31 3.76 0.78 -16.01
C ALA A 31 2.56 0.08 -15.36
N ALA A 32 1.73 -0.65 -16.12
CA ALA A 32 0.53 -1.29 -15.59
C ALA A 32 0.86 -2.30 -14.49
N ARG A 33 2.00 -3.02 -14.60
CA ARG A 33 2.47 -3.91 -13.54
C ARG A 33 2.74 -3.17 -12.22
N LEU A 34 3.26 -1.95 -12.29
CA LEU A 34 3.63 -1.14 -11.13
C LEU A 34 2.37 -0.56 -10.46
N VAL A 35 1.41 -0.12 -11.27
CA VAL A 35 0.08 0.32 -10.83
C VAL A 35 -0.63 -0.82 -10.09
N GLU A 36 -0.70 -2.01 -10.67
CA GLU A 36 -1.31 -3.20 -10.05
C GLU A 36 -0.64 -3.60 -8.71
N GLN A 37 0.67 -3.40 -8.59
CA GLN A 37 1.39 -3.68 -7.34
C GLN A 37 1.14 -2.59 -6.27
N GLY A 38 0.67 -1.41 -6.68
CA GLY A 38 0.51 -0.25 -5.83
C GLY A 38 1.81 0.50 -5.58
N ALA A 39 2.77 0.46 -6.52
CA ALA A 39 4.04 1.17 -6.39
C ALA A 39 3.79 2.69 -6.51
N VAL A 40 4.06 3.43 -5.44
CA VAL A 40 3.84 4.88 -5.33
C VAL A 40 4.74 5.62 -6.31
N THR A 41 6.00 5.20 -6.42
CA THR A 41 6.90 5.67 -7.45
C THR A 41 7.79 4.53 -7.94
N TYR A 42 8.26 4.63 -9.17
CA TYR A 42 9.15 3.63 -9.76
C TYR A 42 10.15 4.25 -10.73
N ALA A 43 11.22 3.52 -11.02
CA ALA A 43 12.19 3.84 -12.05
C ALA A 43 12.61 2.56 -12.79
N TRP A 44 12.89 2.67 -14.09
CA TRP A 44 13.45 1.55 -14.87
C TRP A 44 14.97 1.53 -14.73
N LEU A 45 15.55 0.32 -14.74
CA LEU A 45 17.00 0.09 -14.70
C LEU A 45 17.55 -0.35 -16.05
N GLY A 46 16.78 -1.13 -16.81
CA GLY A 46 17.17 -1.59 -18.14
C GLY A 46 16.19 -2.58 -18.76
N TYR A 47 16.44 -2.91 -20.03
CA TYR A 47 15.61 -3.80 -20.83
C TYR A 47 16.45 -4.87 -21.55
N GLY A 48 15.92 -6.08 -21.69
CA GLY A 48 16.63 -7.15 -22.36
C GLY A 48 15.89 -8.50 -22.27
N PRO A 49 16.52 -9.61 -22.70
CA PRO A 49 15.92 -10.94 -22.63
C PRO A 49 15.63 -11.38 -21.19
N LEU A 50 14.66 -12.28 -21.01
CA LEU A 50 14.22 -12.75 -19.68
C LEU A 50 15.38 -13.21 -18.78
N MET A 51 16.33 -14.00 -19.33
CA MET A 51 17.45 -14.51 -18.54
C MET A 51 18.42 -13.40 -18.11
N ALA A 52 18.58 -12.35 -18.93
CA ALA A 52 19.38 -11.18 -18.54
C ALA A 52 18.68 -10.40 -17.42
N ALA A 53 17.38 -10.17 -17.55
CA ALA A 53 16.57 -9.50 -16.53
C ALA A 53 16.58 -10.26 -15.18
N ARG A 54 16.41 -11.58 -15.18
CA ARG A 54 16.47 -12.42 -13.95
C ARG A 54 17.84 -12.39 -13.27
N ARG A 55 18.93 -12.42 -14.06
CA ARG A 55 20.28 -12.30 -13.52
C ARG A 55 20.50 -10.94 -12.85
N ALA A 56 20.04 -9.85 -13.50
CA ALA A 56 20.10 -8.53 -12.90
C ALA A 56 19.27 -8.43 -11.63
N GLU A 57 18.03 -8.95 -11.61
CA GLU A 57 17.17 -8.99 -10.41
C GLU A 57 17.84 -9.72 -9.25
N THR A 58 18.48 -10.87 -9.51
CA THR A 58 19.21 -11.66 -8.51
C THR A 58 20.44 -10.91 -7.99
N LEU A 59 21.23 -10.31 -8.89
CA LEU A 59 22.40 -9.48 -8.55
C LEU A 59 21.98 -8.31 -7.65
N LEU A 60 20.94 -7.57 -8.05
CA LEU A 60 20.44 -6.41 -7.32
C LEU A 60 19.85 -6.80 -5.96
N GLY A 61 19.10 -7.90 -5.89
CA GLY A 61 18.56 -8.42 -4.63
C GLY A 61 19.66 -8.78 -3.63
N THR A 62 20.80 -9.28 -4.11
CA THR A 62 21.95 -9.64 -3.27
C THR A 62 22.75 -8.40 -2.87
N ALA A 63 22.94 -7.44 -3.79
CA ALA A 63 23.84 -6.31 -3.60
C ALA A 63 23.21 -5.10 -2.90
N LEU A 64 21.89 -4.90 -3.04
CA LEU A 64 21.19 -3.70 -2.55
C LEU A 64 20.40 -3.92 -1.26
N ASP A 65 20.45 -5.13 -0.67
CA ASP A 65 19.71 -5.52 0.54
C ASP A 65 18.22 -5.13 0.51
N VAL A 66 17.62 -5.20 -0.68
CA VAL A 66 16.20 -4.86 -0.89
C VAL A 66 15.33 -6.04 -0.52
N ARG A 67 14.28 -5.79 0.26
CA ARG A 67 13.31 -6.82 0.65
C ARG A 67 12.48 -7.29 -0.55
N ASP A 68 12.34 -8.62 -0.68
CA ASP A 68 11.52 -9.23 -1.74
C ASP A 68 10.01 -9.04 -1.49
N ARG A 69 9.56 -9.06 -0.22
CA ARG A 69 8.14 -9.05 0.13
C ARG A 69 7.80 -8.09 1.27
N PHE A 70 6.63 -7.47 1.11
CA PHE A 70 6.04 -6.55 2.07
C PHE A 70 4.62 -6.98 2.43
N GLY A 71 4.28 -6.82 3.70
CA GLY A 71 2.92 -7.06 4.18
C GLY A 71 1.94 -6.03 3.61
N LYS A 72 0.67 -6.41 3.48
CA LYS A 72 -0.38 -5.47 3.06
C LYS A 72 -0.56 -4.33 4.06
N ALA A 73 -0.59 -4.65 5.35
CA ALA A 73 -0.73 -3.67 6.42
C ALA A 73 0.44 -2.67 6.42
N GLU A 74 1.66 -3.16 6.21
CA GLU A 74 2.87 -2.35 6.09
C GLU A 74 2.78 -1.34 4.92
N LYS A 75 2.40 -1.81 3.73
CA LYS A 75 2.17 -0.91 2.58
C LYS A 75 1.07 0.11 2.84
N ARG A 76 -0.02 -0.28 3.53
CA ARG A 76 -1.11 0.65 3.88
C ARG A 76 -0.66 1.71 4.85
N ALA A 77 0.06 1.33 5.90
CA ALA A 77 0.62 2.27 6.88
C ALA A 77 1.60 3.26 6.21
N ALA A 78 2.41 2.79 5.28
CA ALA A 78 3.35 3.66 4.59
C ALA A 78 2.68 4.73 3.71
N ARG A 79 1.50 4.43 3.12
CA ARG A 79 0.74 5.37 2.27
C ARG A 79 0.26 6.61 3.02
N THR A 80 -0.02 6.49 4.32
CA THR A 80 -0.52 7.60 5.15
C THR A 80 0.60 8.47 5.73
N ALA A 81 1.85 8.06 5.54
CA ALA A 81 3.05 8.73 6.04
C ALA A 81 4.13 8.85 4.93
N LEU A 82 3.71 9.07 3.68
CA LEU A 82 4.65 9.23 2.58
C LEU A 82 5.42 10.54 2.70
N PRO A 83 6.76 10.50 2.53
CA PRO A 83 7.55 11.71 2.49
C PRO A 83 7.23 12.52 1.22
N PRO A 84 7.61 13.81 1.16
CA PRO A 84 7.47 14.63 -0.03
C PRO A 84 8.03 13.97 -1.30
N VAL A 85 7.44 14.33 -2.44
CA VAL A 85 7.81 13.78 -3.76
C VAL A 85 9.34 13.79 -4.01
N PRO A 86 10.09 14.88 -3.72
CA PRO A 86 11.53 14.91 -3.97
C PRO A 86 12.32 13.87 -3.17
N GLU A 87 11.93 13.58 -1.93
CA GLU A 87 12.59 12.58 -1.09
C GLU A 87 12.37 11.17 -1.62
N ARG A 88 11.16 10.88 -2.12
CA ARG A 88 10.86 9.59 -2.77
C ARG A 88 11.68 9.39 -4.04
N ALA A 89 11.81 10.45 -4.84
CA ALA A 89 12.62 10.44 -6.04
C ALA A 89 14.11 10.27 -5.72
N ALA A 90 14.61 10.93 -4.67
CA ALA A 90 15.99 10.79 -4.21
C ALA A 90 16.30 9.35 -3.79
N ALA A 91 15.40 8.70 -3.03
CA ALA A 91 15.56 7.30 -2.64
C ALA A 91 15.68 6.37 -3.88
N LEU A 92 14.87 6.60 -4.92
CA LEU A 92 15.02 5.84 -6.18
C LEU A 92 16.33 6.16 -6.92
N ALA A 93 16.74 7.42 -6.94
CA ALA A 93 17.96 7.87 -7.62
C ALA A 93 19.21 7.26 -6.99
N GLU A 94 19.28 7.19 -5.66
CA GLU A 94 20.39 6.58 -4.93
C GLU A 94 20.55 5.10 -5.30
N LEU A 95 19.46 4.33 -5.26
CA LEU A 95 19.48 2.92 -5.62
C LEU A 95 19.71 2.69 -7.12
N HIS A 96 19.23 3.58 -8.00
CA HIS A 96 19.53 3.53 -9.42
C HIS A 96 21.03 3.74 -9.67
N GLY A 97 21.62 4.76 -9.03
CA GLY A 97 23.06 5.01 -9.09
C GLY A 97 23.88 3.83 -8.57
N ALA A 98 23.50 3.26 -7.42
CA ALA A 98 24.14 2.07 -6.87
C ALA A 98 24.05 0.88 -7.83
N ALA A 99 22.88 0.63 -8.41
CA ALA A 99 22.66 -0.42 -9.40
C ALA A 99 23.56 -0.24 -10.64
N ARG A 100 23.72 0.99 -11.14
CA ARG A 100 24.58 1.32 -12.28
C ARG A 100 26.08 1.09 -12.00
N GLY A 101 26.49 1.14 -10.74
CA GLY A 101 27.87 0.89 -10.30
C GLY A 101 28.20 -0.59 -10.03
N LEU A 102 27.23 -1.50 -10.09
CA LEU A 102 27.46 -2.91 -9.79
C LEU A 102 28.30 -3.61 -10.86
N ALA A 103 29.34 -4.31 -10.42
CA ALA A 103 30.06 -5.26 -11.26
C ALA A 103 29.17 -6.45 -11.62
N GLY A 104 29.38 -7.04 -12.81
CA GLY A 104 28.62 -8.20 -13.27
C GLY A 104 27.22 -7.87 -13.81
N TRP A 105 26.94 -6.61 -14.14
CA TRP A 105 25.72 -6.24 -14.87
C TRP A 105 25.59 -7.07 -16.15
N PRO A 106 24.45 -7.69 -16.44
CA PRO A 106 24.31 -8.53 -17.62
C PRO A 106 24.49 -7.75 -18.93
N GLU A 107 25.40 -8.19 -19.79
CA GLU A 107 25.72 -7.52 -21.07
C GLU A 107 24.51 -7.39 -22.00
N ALA A 108 23.62 -8.38 -22.00
CA ALA A 108 22.40 -8.39 -22.81
C ALA A 108 21.26 -7.55 -22.21
N LEU A 109 21.48 -6.84 -21.11
CA LEU A 109 20.51 -5.94 -20.50
C LEU A 109 20.94 -4.49 -20.74
N GLU A 110 20.29 -3.84 -21.70
CA GLU A 110 20.54 -2.45 -22.05
C GLU A 110 20.10 -1.54 -20.89
N PRO A 111 21.03 -0.79 -20.25
CA PRO A 111 20.69 0.09 -19.14
C PRO A 111 19.97 1.33 -19.64
N VAL A 112 19.08 1.88 -18.80
CA VAL A 112 18.41 3.16 -19.10
C VAL A 112 18.85 4.27 -18.15
N ALA A 113 18.80 5.50 -18.65
CA ALA A 113 19.02 6.70 -17.84
C ALA A 113 17.99 6.78 -16.71
N PHE A 114 18.37 7.40 -15.59
CA PHE A 114 17.45 7.59 -14.48
C PHE A 114 16.30 8.51 -14.91
N ALA A 115 15.11 7.93 -14.95
CA ALA A 115 13.84 8.62 -15.03
C ALA A 115 12.87 7.89 -14.09
N TRP A 116 12.03 8.65 -13.40
CA TRP A 116 11.13 8.12 -12.40
C TRP A 116 9.70 8.61 -12.66
N THR A 117 8.72 7.89 -12.12
CA THR A 117 7.29 8.20 -12.30
C THR A 117 6.57 8.14 -10.97
N ASP A 118 5.74 9.15 -10.67
CA ASP A 118 4.92 9.23 -9.47
C ASP A 118 3.47 8.84 -9.75
N HIS A 119 2.91 7.94 -8.95
CA HIS A 119 1.49 7.54 -9.04
C HIS A 119 0.62 8.17 -7.95
N THR A 120 1.09 9.19 -7.21
CA THR A 120 0.30 9.85 -6.13
C THR A 120 -1.06 10.32 -6.62
N GLU A 121 -1.10 10.96 -7.79
CA GLU A 121 -2.34 11.45 -8.38
C GLU A 121 -3.22 10.31 -8.90
N VAL A 122 -2.63 9.38 -9.68
CA VAL A 122 -3.30 8.19 -10.23
C VAL A 122 -3.99 7.39 -9.12
N PHE A 123 -3.33 7.24 -7.99
CA PHE A 123 -3.84 6.53 -6.83
C PHE A 123 -4.76 7.35 -5.93
N GLY A 124 -4.78 8.67 -6.08
CA GLY A 124 -5.54 9.56 -5.20
C GLY A 124 -5.01 9.57 -3.76
N LEU A 125 -3.70 9.40 -3.55
CA LEU A 125 -3.14 9.25 -2.20
C LEU A 125 -3.43 10.46 -1.30
N GLY A 126 -3.46 11.67 -1.87
CA GLY A 126 -3.84 12.89 -1.14
C GLY A 126 -5.29 12.93 -0.64
N ARG A 127 -6.14 11.99 -1.06
CA ARG A 127 -7.53 11.85 -0.60
C ARG A 127 -7.69 10.78 0.49
N ILE A 128 -6.63 10.04 0.81
CA ILE A 128 -6.60 9.09 1.92
C ILE A 128 -6.27 9.87 3.20
N PRO A 129 -7.11 9.82 4.24
CA PRO A 129 -6.80 10.50 5.49
C PRO A 129 -5.61 9.83 6.19
N ALA A 130 -4.79 10.64 6.86
CA ALA A 130 -3.59 10.16 7.54
C ALA A 130 -3.89 9.17 8.69
N THR A 131 -5.06 9.30 9.31
CA THR A 131 -5.55 8.44 10.39
C THR A 131 -7.03 8.12 10.21
N GLY A 132 -7.54 7.15 10.96
CA GLY A 132 -8.98 6.87 10.99
C GLY A 132 -9.52 6.08 9.78
N VAL A 133 -8.64 5.43 9.00
CA VAL A 133 -9.07 4.52 7.92
C VAL A 133 -9.48 3.17 8.50
N GLY A 134 -10.78 2.85 8.47
CA GLY A 134 -11.29 1.53 8.85
C GLY A 134 -10.98 0.48 7.79
N GLU A 135 -10.81 -0.78 8.19
CA GLU A 135 -10.60 -1.89 7.26
C GLU A 135 -11.84 -2.78 7.21
N VAL A 136 -12.36 -3.05 6.01
CA VAL A 136 -13.38 -4.09 5.82
C VAL A 136 -12.70 -5.46 5.89
N GLU A 137 -13.06 -6.25 6.89
CA GLU A 137 -12.43 -7.55 7.15
C GLU A 137 -13.03 -8.68 6.30
N GLY A 138 -14.29 -8.54 5.90
CA GLY A 138 -15.02 -9.52 5.14
C GLY A 138 -16.37 -8.97 4.68
N LEU A 139 -16.97 -9.66 3.73
CA LEU A 139 -18.30 -9.38 3.22
C LEU A 139 -19.09 -10.69 3.18
N VAL A 140 -20.29 -10.70 3.76
CA VAL A 140 -21.24 -11.82 3.71
C VAL A 140 -22.49 -11.43 2.93
N ALA A 141 -23.26 -12.40 2.44
CA ALA A 141 -24.47 -12.12 1.68
C ALA A 141 -25.41 -11.17 2.43
N GLY A 142 -25.79 -10.06 1.78
CA GLY A 142 -26.59 -9.00 2.38
C GLY A 142 -25.78 -7.80 2.89
N ASP A 143 -24.45 -7.90 2.94
CA ASP A 143 -23.60 -6.75 3.24
C ASP A 143 -23.59 -5.73 2.10
N GLU A 144 -23.50 -4.46 2.46
CA GLU A 144 -23.34 -3.35 1.53
C GLU A 144 -22.23 -2.42 2.03
N VAL A 145 -21.42 -1.93 1.09
CA VAL A 145 -20.47 -0.85 1.32
C VAL A 145 -20.83 0.27 0.35
N VAL A 146 -21.42 1.33 0.89
CA VAL A 146 -21.95 2.45 0.11
C VAL A 146 -21.16 3.72 0.38
N GLY A 147 -20.71 4.37 -0.69
CA GLY A 147 -19.96 5.61 -0.56
C GLY A 147 -19.27 6.04 -1.85
N THR A 148 -18.39 7.03 -1.72
CA THR A 148 -17.59 7.55 -2.83
C THR A 148 -16.21 6.89 -2.83
N VAL A 149 -15.79 6.32 -3.96
CA VAL A 149 -14.39 5.88 -4.12
C VAL A 149 -13.47 7.09 -4.18
N VAL A 150 -12.55 7.19 -3.22
CA VAL A 150 -11.65 8.34 -3.09
C VAL A 150 -10.22 8.02 -3.51
N ALA A 151 -9.80 6.76 -3.43
CA ALA A 151 -8.46 6.33 -3.81
C ALA A 151 -8.47 4.84 -4.20
N GLY A 152 -7.47 4.43 -4.97
CA GLY A 152 -7.26 3.05 -5.38
C GLY A 152 -5.77 2.75 -5.47
N VAL A 153 -5.27 1.75 -4.74
CA VAL A 153 -3.83 1.45 -4.67
C VAL A 153 -3.57 -0.05 -4.69
N GLY A 154 -3.12 -0.55 -5.84
CA GLY A 154 -3.03 -1.99 -6.10
C GLY A 154 -4.40 -2.63 -5.95
N ALA A 155 -4.54 -3.58 -5.02
CA ALA A 155 -5.83 -4.22 -4.73
C ALA A 155 -6.72 -3.43 -3.76
N ASP A 156 -6.25 -2.34 -3.14
CA ASP A 156 -7.04 -1.61 -2.16
C ASP A 156 -7.91 -0.54 -2.80
N VAL A 157 -9.19 -0.50 -2.42
CA VAL A 157 -10.15 0.55 -2.79
C VAL A 157 -10.55 1.30 -1.52
N TYR A 158 -10.42 2.62 -1.54
CA TYR A 158 -10.78 3.46 -0.41
C TYR A 158 -12.14 4.12 -0.68
N VAL A 159 -13.10 3.87 0.20
CA VAL A 159 -14.48 4.34 0.08
C VAL A 159 -14.76 5.27 1.25
N ARG A 160 -15.09 6.53 0.95
CA ARG A 160 -15.65 7.44 1.95
C ARG A 160 -17.13 7.15 2.10
N GLY A 161 -17.57 6.81 3.31
CA GLY A 161 -18.98 6.56 3.59
C GLY A 161 -19.85 7.75 3.17
N ALA A 162 -21.08 7.48 2.74
CA ALA A 162 -22.09 8.52 2.59
C ALA A 162 -22.43 9.04 3.99
N GLY A 163 -21.78 10.13 4.43
CA GLY A 163 -22.26 10.87 5.59
C GLY A 163 -23.66 11.41 5.28
N ASP A 164 -24.53 11.49 6.29
CA ASP A 164 -25.79 12.20 6.18
C ASP A 164 -25.52 13.64 5.73
N ALA A 165 -25.67 13.90 4.43
CA ALA A 165 -25.67 15.24 3.87
C ALA A 165 -27.01 15.89 4.22
N GLY A 166 -27.20 16.22 5.50
CA GLY A 166 -28.45 16.78 6.02
C GLY A 166 -28.39 17.11 7.50
N GLY A 167 -27.79 18.25 7.85
CA GLY A 167 -27.84 18.77 9.21
C GLY A 167 -26.81 19.86 9.50
N ALA A 168 -26.99 21.04 8.94
CA ALA A 168 -26.41 22.24 9.54
C ALA A 168 -27.13 22.49 10.88
N GLY A 169 -26.53 22.01 11.97
CA GLY A 169 -26.98 22.24 13.34
C GLY A 169 -25.75 22.44 14.21
N ASP A 170 -25.48 23.71 14.53
CA ASP A 170 -24.59 24.09 15.62
C ASP A 170 -25.04 23.44 16.92
N SER A 171 -24.21 22.57 17.49
CA SER A 171 -24.12 22.39 18.94
C SER A 171 -22.87 21.56 19.29
N GLY A 172 -22.17 22.02 20.32
CA GLY A 172 -20.85 21.59 20.75
C GLY A 172 -20.71 20.14 21.22
N GLY A 173 -19.46 19.84 21.60
CA GLY A 173 -18.93 18.50 21.65
C GLY A 173 -19.49 17.58 22.73
N ALA A 174 -19.25 16.28 22.52
CA ALA A 174 -18.91 15.29 23.53
C ALA A 174 -18.53 14.00 22.79
N GLY A 175 -17.38 13.42 23.14
CA GLY A 175 -17.02 12.07 22.69
C GLY A 175 -17.73 10.98 23.51
N VAL A 176 -17.08 9.81 23.56
CA VAL A 176 -17.35 8.63 24.43
C VAL A 176 -18.35 7.64 23.77
N ALA A 177 -18.24 6.31 23.79
CA ALA A 177 -17.28 5.26 24.16
C ALA A 177 -17.78 3.98 23.43
N GLY A 178 -16.98 3.00 23.03
CA GLY A 178 -16.29 2.08 23.92
C GLY A 178 -17.26 1.23 24.77
N ASN A 179 -17.61 0.02 24.32
CA ASN A 179 -17.79 -1.08 25.25
C ASN A 179 -17.42 -2.43 24.62
N VAL A 180 -16.56 -3.15 25.32
CA VAL A 180 -16.16 -4.53 25.05
C VAL A 180 -16.76 -5.36 26.18
N GLY A 181 -17.57 -6.35 25.85
CA GLY A 181 -17.96 -7.39 26.81
C GLY A 181 -19.35 -7.97 26.57
N GLY A 182 -19.41 -9.29 26.44
CA GLY A 182 -20.63 -10.06 26.66
C GLY A 182 -20.93 -11.06 25.55
N ALA A 183 -20.59 -12.32 25.80
CA ALA A 183 -20.99 -13.47 25.00
C ALA A 183 -22.53 -13.61 24.95
N GLY A 184 -23.06 -13.96 23.77
CA GLY A 184 -24.38 -14.58 23.63
C GLY A 184 -25.32 -13.90 22.63
N GLY A 185 -25.59 -14.59 21.52
CA GLY A 185 -26.92 -14.62 20.91
C GLY A 185 -27.31 -13.52 19.92
N ALA A 186 -27.59 -13.98 18.69
CA ALA A 186 -28.49 -13.41 17.68
C ALA A 186 -28.07 -12.12 16.94
N GLY A 187 -28.10 -12.24 15.61
CA GLY A 187 -27.71 -11.23 14.64
C GLY A 187 -28.37 -9.87 14.86
N GLY A 188 -27.53 -8.88 15.12
CA GLY A 188 -27.84 -7.46 14.98
C GLY A 188 -26.88 -6.88 13.96
N ALA A 189 -27.41 -6.41 12.84
CA ALA A 189 -26.68 -5.60 11.87
C ALA A 189 -26.30 -4.27 12.54
N GLY A 190 -25.12 -4.23 13.17
CA GLY A 190 -24.55 -3.01 13.73
C GLY A 190 -24.03 -2.13 12.61
N GLY A 191 -24.92 -1.32 12.02
CA GLY A 191 -24.54 -0.32 11.02
C GLY A 191 -23.62 0.73 11.65
N VAL A 192 -22.36 0.77 11.21
CA VAL A 192 -21.45 1.88 11.52
C VAL A 192 -21.69 2.95 10.45
N GLY A 193 -22.68 3.81 10.68
CA GLY A 193 -22.87 5.05 9.94
C GLY A 193 -21.74 6.03 10.28
N GLY A 194 -20.55 5.81 9.73
CA GLY A 194 -19.40 6.66 9.95
C GLY A 194 -19.06 7.45 8.68
N THR A 195 -18.88 8.76 8.82
CA THR A 195 -18.29 9.68 7.83
C THR A 195 -16.83 9.35 7.47
N GLY A 196 -16.30 8.24 7.98
CA GLY A 196 -14.92 7.79 7.81
C GLY A 196 -14.64 7.20 6.43
N VAL A 197 -13.36 7.02 6.15
CA VAL A 197 -12.89 6.29 4.97
C VAL A 197 -12.65 4.83 5.37
N LEU A 198 -13.19 3.92 4.57
CA LEU A 198 -12.96 2.48 4.67
C LEU A 198 -12.01 2.03 3.56
N VAL A 199 -11.12 1.09 3.85
CA VAL A 199 -10.34 0.37 2.84
C VAL A 199 -10.91 -1.03 2.64
N VAL A 200 -11.24 -1.34 1.40
CA VAL A 200 -11.73 -2.65 0.94
C VAL A 200 -10.65 -3.31 0.10
N ASP A 201 -10.35 -4.58 0.36
CA ASP A 201 -9.58 -5.38 -0.58
C ASP A 201 -10.46 -5.73 -1.78
N GLY A 202 -10.08 -5.30 -2.98
CA GLY A 202 -10.81 -5.59 -4.20
C GLY A 202 -10.98 -7.10 -4.47
N ARG A 203 -10.16 -7.96 -3.86
CA ARG A 203 -10.34 -9.42 -3.95
C ARG A 203 -11.56 -9.91 -3.17
N LEU A 204 -11.99 -9.18 -2.14
CA LEU A 204 -13.24 -9.46 -1.43
C LEU A 204 -14.47 -9.13 -2.29
N LEU A 205 -14.30 -8.30 -3.33
CA LEU A 205 -15.37 -7.92 -4.25
C LEU A 205 -15.59 -8.93 -5.39
N ALA A 206 -14.79 -10.00 -5.46
CA ALA A 206 -14.99 -11.03 -6.47
C ALA A 206 -16.36 -11.68 -6.30
N GLY A 207 -17.19 -11.67 -7.35
CA GLY A 207 -18.57 -12.19 -7.31
C GLY A 207 -19.61 -11.20 -6.79
N TRP A 208 -19.20 -10.01 -6.32
CA TRP A 208 -20.09 -8.94 -5.90
C TRP A 208 -20.50 -8.05 -7.07
N VAL A 209 -21.73 -7.54 -7.03
CA VAL A 209 -22.25 -6.65 -8.08
C VAL A 209 -21.98 -5.20 -7.70
N LEU A 210 -21.16 -4.51 -8.51
CA LEU A 210 -20.97 -3.07 -8.40
C LEU A 210 -22.15 -2.35 -9.06
N ARG A 211 -22.80 -1.44 -8.33
CA ARG A 211 -23.93 -0.63 -8.81
C ARG A 211 -23.72 0.83 -8.42
N GLY A 212 -24.41 1.74 -9.11
CA GLY A 212 -24.53 3.10 -8.62
C GLY A 212 -25.16 3.09 -7.23
N ALA A 213 -24.53 3.82 -6.29
CA ALA A 213 -25.00 3.89 -4.92
C ALA A 213 -26.41 4.51 -4.84
N VAL A 214 -27.33 3.85 -4.13
CA VAL A 214 -28.64 4.38 -3.75
C VAL A 214 -28.80 4.15 -2.25
N GLY A 215 -28.97 5.21 -1.45
CA GLY A 215 -29.00 5.12 0.02
C GLY A 215 -27.66 5.41 0.69
N GLY A 216 -27.60 5.28 2.02
CA GLY A 216 -26.47 5.74 2.86
C GLY A 216 -25.94 4.72 3.87
N VAL A 217 -26.24 3.43 3.71
CA VAL A 217 -25.92 2.43 4.76
C VAL A 217 -24.69 1.60 4.38
N THR A 218 -23.83 1.34 5.36
CA THR A 218 -22.77 0.32 5.30
C THR A 218 -23.09 -0.76 6.34
N THR A 219 -23.18 -2.02 5.92
CA THR A 219 -23.53 -3.17 6.79
C THR A 219 -22.40 -4.18 6.97
N ALA A 220 -21.24 -3.97 6.34
CA ALA A 220 -20.10 -4.87 6.43
C ALA A 220 -19.38 -4.83 7.80
N GLY A 221 -18.72 -5.94 8.15
CA GLY A 221 -17.81 -6.00 9.31
C GLY A 221 -16.58 -5.11 9.11
N VAL A 222 -16.42 -4.09 9.96
CA VAL A 222 -15.32 -3.11 9.89
C VAL A 222 -14.43 -3.20 11.14
N ARG A 223 -13.12 -3.34 10.92
CA ARG A 223 -12.11 -3.05 11.93
C ARG A 223 -11.89 -1.54 12.00
N ALA A 224 -12.15 -0.96 13.16
CA ALA A 224 -11.76 0.43 13.40
C ALA A 224 -10.24 0.59 13.29
N ALA A 225 -9.77 1.71 12.75
CA ALA A 225 -8.37 2.07 12.85
C ALA A 225 -7.98 2.12 14.33
N GLY A 226 -7.01 1.29 14.74
CA GLY A 226 -6.43 1.42 16.08
C GLY A 226 -5.88 2.84 16.23
N LYS A 227 -6.17 3.51 17.36
CA LYS A 227 -5.47 4.75 17.70
C LYS A 227 -3.98 4.40 17.75
N GLY A 228 -3.18 4.97 16.85
CA GLY A 228 -1.73 4.89 16.93
C GLY A 228 -1.30 5.47 18.27
N ALA A 229 -0.89 4.60 19.19
CA ALA A 229 -0.16 5.02 20.38
C ALA A 229 1.27 5.35 19.91
N GLY A 230 1.57 6.64 19.76
CA GLY A 230 2.92 7.14 19.56
C GLY A 230 3.40 7.85 20.82
N GLY A 231 4.47 7.32 21.44
CA GLY A 231 5.41 7.95 22.40
C GLY A 231 4.80 8.42 23.74
N GLU A 232 5.43 8.32 24.91
CA GLU A 232 6.77 7.98 25.39
C GLU A 232 6.57 7.48 26.85
N ASP A 233 7.41 6.58 27.35
CA ASP A 233 8.15 6.95 28.56
C ASP A 233 9.55 6.30 28.56
N ARG A 234 10.52 7.13 28.91
CA ARG A 234 11.94 6.83 29.10
C ARG A 234 12.15 6.46 30.57
N GLY A 235 13.10 5.56 30.83
CA GLY A 235 14.06 5.81 31.91
C GLY A 235 14.33 4.67 32.90
N GLY A 236 15.61 4.25 32.92
CA GLY A 236 16.34 3.74 34.08
C GLY A 236 16.27 2.22 34.29
N GLY A 237 17.37 1.47 34.41
CA GLY A 237 18.76 1.85 34.55
C GLY A 237 19.68 0.61 34.49
N GLU A 238 20.97 0.91 34.54
CA GLU A 238 22.13 0.02 34.42
C GLU A 238 22.08 -1.28 35.23
N GLY A 239 22.72 -2.30 34.66
CA GLY A 239 23.17 -3.50 35.35
C GLY A 239 24.23 -4.19 34.51
N ALA A 240 25.48 -3.77 34.69
CA ALA A 240 26.66 -4.45 34.17
C ALA A 240 26.70 -5.92 34.65
N GLN A 241 27.20 -6.83 33.81
CA GLN A 241 28.29 -7.79 34.11
C GLN A 241 28.30 -8.97 33.11
N GLY A 242 29.52 -9.34 32.68
CA GLY A 242 29.89 -10.76 32.58
C GLY A 242 29.90 -11.43 31.21
N SER A 243 31.01 -11.28 30.50
CA SER A 243 31.81 -12.39 29.93
C SER A 243 31.28 -13.82 30.12
N LEU A 244 31.12 -14.59 29.04
CA LEU A 244 31.89 -15.80 28.68
C LEU A 244 31.12 -16.68 27.68
N PHE A 245 31.86 -17.12 26.65
CA PHE A 245 31.57 -18.10 25.58
C PHE A 245 30.80 -17.61 24.36
#